data_AF-A0A9E1W4X1-F1
#
_entry.id   AF-A0A9E1W4X1-F1
#
_cell.length_a   1.000
_cell.length_b   1.000
_cell.length_c   1.000
_cell.angle_alpha   90.00
_cell.angle_beta   90.00
_cell.angle_gamma   90.00
#
_symmetry.space_group_name_H-M   'P 1'
#
loop_
_entity.id
_entity.type
_entity.pdbx_description
1 polymer ?
#
loop_
_entity_poly.entity_id
_entity_poly.type
_entity_poly.pdbx_seq_one_letter_code
_entity_poly.pdbx_strand_id
1 'polypeptide(L)'
;MADNDKTKVQDSNGTFGELKLMVTDYAKQQTVEPLKNLGKWAALGVVGGVMLTIGAFLTGLGFLRLFQKFSFLSETCDVGGVATTCDTTWTFVPYLMVFALLVAAAGACFSAMMKTPEWMDDDA
;
A
#
# COMPACT_ATOMS: atom_id res chain seq x y z
N MET A 1 24.12 -45.57 -14.89
CA MET A 1 23.55 -45.78 -13.53
C MET A 1 22.19 -45.11 -13.49
N ALA A 2 21.16 -45.89 -13.11
CA ALA A 2 19.78 -45.51 -12.84
C ALA A 2 19.06 -44.82 -14.03
N ASP A 3 18.32 -45.54 -14.87
CA ASP A 3 17.03 -46.17 -14.52
C ASP A 3 16.19 -45.24 -13.64
N ASN A 4 15.27 -44.53 -14.26
CA ASN A 4 14.01 -44.20 -13.62
C ASN A 4 12.91 -44.63 -14.60
N ASP A 5 12.81 -45.95 -14.71
CA ASP A 5 11.61 -46.64 -15.13
C ASP A 5 10.47 -46.26 -14.18
N LYS A 6 9.66 -45.29 -14.61
CA LYS A 6 8.35 -44.99 -14.04
C LYS A 6 7.31 -44.91 -15.15
N THR A 7 7.46 -45.72 -16.20
CA THR A 7 6.47 -45.87 -17.26
C THR A 7 5.85 -47.25 -17.18
N LYS A 8 5.18 -47.55 -16.07
CA LYS A 8 4.28 -48.70 -16.03
C LYS A 8 3.13 -48.48 -15.05
N VAL A 9 1.98 -48.10 -15.60
CA VAL A 9 0.69 -48.67 -15.22
C VAL A 9 -0.28 -48.53 -16.39
N GLN A 10 -0.50 -49.66 -17.06
CA GLN A 10 -1.59 -49.87 -17.99
C GLN A 10 -2.79 -50.31 -17.14
N ASP A 11 -3.65 -49.37 -16.79
CA ASP A 11 -4.96 -49.61 -16.17
C ASP A 11 -5.98 -48.73 -16.91
N SER A 12 -7.24 -49.13 -17.02
CA SER A 12 -8.30 -48.25 -17.56
C SER A 12 -8.54 -47.00 -16.67
N ASN A 13 -8.01 -47.03 -15.44
CA ASN A 13 -7.81 -45.87 -14.55
C ASN A 13 -6.68 -44.92 -15.01
N GLY A 14 -5.84 -45.36 -15.95
CA GLY A 14 -4.76 -44.62 -16.60
C GLY A 14 -5.28 -43.57 -17.57
N THR A 15 -6.33 -43.84 -18.35
CA THR A 15 -6.94 -42.82 -19.24
C THR A 15 -7.59 -41.70 -18.44
N PHE A 16 -8.34 -42.02 -17.37
CA PHE A 16 -8.91 -41.00 -16.48
C PHE A 16 -7.84 -40.27 -15.67
N GLY A 17 -6.79 -40.98 -15.24
CA GLY A 17 -5.63 -40.38 -14.58
C GLY A 17 -4.86 -39.42 -15.48
N GLU A 18 -4.69 -39.79 -16.76
CA GLU A 18 -4.01 -39.01 -17.78
C GLU A 18 -4.82 -37.78 -18.21
N LEU A 19 -6.15 -37.93 -18.38
CA LEU A 19 -7.07 -36.80 -18.61
C LEU A 19 -7.06 -35.82 -17.42
N LYS A 20 -7.11 -36.33 -16.18
CA LYS A 20 -7.01 -35.51 -14.97
C LYS A 20 -5.67 -34.79 -14.89
N LEU A 21 -4.57 -35.46 -15.25
CA LEU A 21 -3.24 -34.88 -15.27
C LEU A 21 -3.16 -33.72 -16.28
N MET A 22 -3.68 -33.93 -17.50
CA MET A 22 -3.72 -32.91 -18.55
C MET A 22 -4.56 -31.69 -18.16
N VAL A 23 -5.74 -31.89 -17.57
CA VAL A 23 -6.58 -30.77 -17.11
C VAL A 23 -5.92 -30.01 -15.95
N THR A 24 -5.28 -30.74 -15.03
CA THR A 24 -4.57 -30.13 -13.89
C THR A 24 -3.37 -29.32 -14.37
N ASP A 25 -2.59 -29.84 -15.32
CA ASP A 25 -1.45 -29.13 -15.90
C ASP A 25 -1.88 -27.90 -16.70
N TYR A 26 -3.00 -27.98 -17.42
CA TYR A 26 -3.55 -26.83 -18.14
C TYR A 26 -4.05 -25.74 -17.19
N ALA A 27 -4.77 -26.13 -16.12
CA ALA A 27 -5.19 -25.19 -15.08
C ALA A 27 -3.98 -24.53 -14.40
N LYS A 28 -2.89 -25.29 -14.19
CA LYS A 28 -1.62 -24.73 -13.71
C LYS A 28 -0.99 -23.78 -14.73
N GLN A 29 -0.95 -24.11 -16.01
CA GLN A 29 -0.37 -23.22 -17.03
C GLN A 29 -1.15 -21.92 -17.16
N GLN A 30 -2.48 -22.01 -17.18
CA GLN A 30 -3.34 -20.84 -17.28
C GLN A 30 -3.34 -19.95 -16.03
N THR A 31 -2.96 -20.46 -14.85
CA THR A 31 -2.99 -19.69 -13.60
C THR A 31 -1.60 -19.26 -13.12
N VAL A 32 -0.58 -20.08 -13.33
CA VAL A 32 0.78 -19.81 -12.84
C VAL A 32 1.44 -18.67 -13.61
N GLU A 33 1.22 -18.59 -14.92
CA GLU A 33 1.75 -17.48 -15.74
C GLU A 33 1.15 -16.12 -15.37
N PRO A 34 -0.19 -15.95 -15.24
CA PRO A 34 -0.75 -14.69 -14.75
C PRO A 34 -0.39 -14.43 -13.28
N LEU A 35 -0.31 -15.44 -12.41
CA LEU A 35 0.06 -15.24 -11.01
C LEU A 35 1.50 -14.75 -10.83
N LYS A 36 2.42 -15.21 -11.68
CA LYS A 36 3.82 -14.76 -11.69
C LYS A 36 3.95 -13.31 -12.18
N ASN A 37 3.13 -12.91 -13.16
CA ASN A 37 3.04 -11.51 -13.58
C ASN A 37 2.41 -10.65 -12.48
N LEU A 38 1.30 -11.09 -11.88
CA LEU A 38 0.60 -10.37 -10.81
C LEU A 38 1.47 -10.22 -9.56
N GLY A 39 2.30 -11.23 -9.22
CA GLY A 39 3.28 -11.14 -8.15
C GLY A 39 4.31 -10.02 -8.35
N LYS A 40 4.73 -9.75 -9.60
CA LYS A 40 5.66 -8.65 -9.91
C LYS A 40 5.00 -7.28 -9.73
N TRP A 41 3.74 -7.14 -10.13
CA TRP A 41 2.95 -5.93 -9.92
C TRP A 41 2.60 -5.71 -8.45
N ALA A 42 2.27 -6.77 -7.72
CA ALA A 42 2.05 -6.73 -6.28
C ALA A 42 3.32 -6.31 -5.53
N ALA A 43 4.49 -6.83 -5.91
CA ALA A 43 5.77 -6.41 -5.35
C ALA A 43 6.03 -4.91 -5.58
N LEU A 44 5.77 -4.40 -6.79
CA LEU A 44 5.86 -2.96 -7.08
C LEU A 44 4.86 -2.14 -6.26
N GLY A 45 3.64 -2.64 -6.04
CA GLY A 45 2.65 -2.04 -5.18
C GLY A 45 3.09 -1.96 -3.71
N VAL A 46 3.71 -3.02 -3.20
CA VAL A 46 4.28 -3.04 -1.82
C VAL A 46 5.40 -2.02 -1.68
N VAL A 47 6.33 -1.98 -2.64
CA VAL A 47 7.44 -1.00 -2.64
C VAL A 47 6.90 0.43 -2.71
N GLY A 48 5.93 0.68 -3.59
CA GLY A 48 5.26 1.98 -3.71
C GLY A 48 4.51 2.36 -2.43
N GLY A 49 3.84 1.41 -1.80
CA GLY A 49 3.16 1.59 -0.51
C GLY A 49 4.13 1.98 0.59
N VAL A 50 5.26 1.27 0.71
CA VAL A 50 6.31 1.63 1.68
C VAL A 50 6.83 3.05 1.42
N MET A 51 7.15 3.38 0.17
CA MET A 51 7.61 4.72 -0.20
C MET A 51 6.59 5.81 0.15
N LEU A 52 5.30 5.58 -0.13
CA LEU A 52 4.22 6.50 0.20
C LEU A 52 4.02 6.66 1.71
N THR A 53 4.09 5.57 2.48
CA THR A 53 3.97 5.65 3.95
C THR A 53 5.10 6.51 4.53
N ILE A 54 6.35 6.27 4.10
CA ILE A 54 7.51 7.06 4.54
C ILE A 54 7.32 8.54 4.16
N GLY A 55 6.92 8.82 2.93
CA GLY A 55 6.64 10.19 2.47
C GLY A 55 5.55 10.87 3.30
N ALA A 56 4.46 10.17 3.61
CA ALA A 56 3.37 10.68 4.44
C ALA A 56 3.83 10.96 5.88
N PHE A 57 4.63 10.07 6.48
CA PHE A 57 5.20 10.29 7.81
C PHE A 57 6.14 11.51 7.85
N LEU A 58 7.07 11.62 6.90
CA LEU A 58 7.99 12.77 6.84
C LEU A 58 7.23 14.07 6.61
N THR A 59 6.22 14.06 5.76
CA THR A 59 5.37 15.23 5.49
C THR A 59 4.60 15.62 6.76
N GLY A 60 4.02 14.67 7.49
CA GLY A 60 3.35 14.92 8.76
C GLY A 60 4.28 15.54 9.82
N LEU A 61 5.50 15.02 9.96
CA LEU A 61 6.53 15.59 10.85
C LEU A 61 6.97 16.99 10.40
N GLY A 62 7.08 17.22 9.09
CA GLY A 62 7.40 18.52 8.51
C GLY A 62 6.34 19.57 8.83
N PHE A 63 5.07 19.25 8.61
CA PHE A 63 3.95 20.13 8.95
C PHE A 63 3.85 20.38 10.47
N LEU A 64 4.06 19.35 11.29
CA LEU A 64 4.11 19.52 12.75
C LEU A 64 5.19 20.54 13.15
N ARG A 65 6.36 20.46 12.52
CA ARG A 65 7.46 21.40 12.79
C ARG A 65 7.17 22.81 12.28
N LEU A 66 6.45 22.96 11.17
CA LEU A 66 6.02 24.27 10.69
C LEU A 66 5.01 24.89 11.66
N PHE A 67 3.99 24.14 12.09
CA PHE A 67 2.99 24.65 13.03
C PHE A 67 3.56 24.95 14.42
N GLN A 68 4.56 24.20 14.88
CA GLN A 68 5.29 24.50 16.13
C GLN A 68 6.18 25.75 16.02
N LYS A 69 6.60 26.15 14.81
CA LYS A 69 7.38 27.36 14.55
C LYS A 69 6.53 28.60 14.25
N PHE A 70 5.24 28.45 13.97
CA PHE A 70 4.34 29.57 13.73
C PHE A 70 4.05 30.29 15.05
N SER A 71 4.51 31.55 15.18
CA SER A 71 4.33 32.38 16.39
C SER A 71 2.86 32.59 16.81
N PHE A 72 1.90 32.32 15.93
CA PHE A 72 0.46 32.40 16.25
C PHE A 72 -0.05 31.17 17.04
N LEU A 73 0.57 30.00 16.86
CA LEU A 73 0.14 28.75 17.51
C LEU A 73 1.05 28.32 18.67
N SER A 74 2.22 28.95 18.79
CA SER A 74 3.31 28.52 19.66
C SER A 74 4.07 29.74 20.17
N GLU A 75 4.07 29.93 21.49
CA GLU A 75 4.91 30.95 22.14
C GLU A 75 6.34 30.42 22.22
N THR A 76 7.18 30.85 21.28
CA THR A 76 8.60 30.51 21.24
C THR A 76 9.39 31.52 22.06
N CYS A 77 10.06 31.06 23.12
CA CYS A 77 11.02 31.89 23.85
C CYS A 77 12.45 31.51 23.48
N ASP A 78 13.33 32.50 23.47
CA ASP A 78 14.74 32.27 23.23
C ASP A 78 15.45 31.97 24.56
N VAL A 79 15.86 30.72 24.77
CA VAL A 79 16.64 30.32 25.95
C VAL A 79 18.06 30.00 25.49
N GLY A 80 18.95 31.00 25.57
CA GLY A 80 20.36 30.82 25.24
C GLY A 80 20.68 30.78 23.73
N GLY A 81 19.98 31.54 22.90
CA GLY A 81 20.24 31.63 21.44
C GLY A 81 19.55 30.53 20.63
N VAL A 82 18.66 29.76 21.26
CA VAL A 82 17.91 28.67 20.64
C VAL A 82 16.43 28.91 20.88
N ALA A 83 15.69 29.15 19.80
CA ALA A 83 14.23 29.27 19.83
C ALA A 83 13.61 27.96 20.35
N THR A 84 13.15 28.01 21.59
CA THR A 84 12.59 26.88 22.33
C THR A 84 11.10 27.14 22.58
N THR A 85 10.26 26.12 22.42
CA THR A 85 8.82 26.21 22.72
C THR A 85 8.64 26.30 24.23
N CYS A 86 8.12 27.40 24.74
CA CYS A 86 7.77 27.51 26.15
C CYS A 86 6.41 26.87 26.42
N ASP A 87 6.21 26.35 27.63
CA ASP A 87 4.96 25.74 28.08
C ASP A 87 3.80 26.76 28.02
N THR A 88 3.08 26.76 26.91
CA THR A 88 1.76 27.38 26.80
C THR A 88 0.70 26.33 27.12
N THR A 89 -0.40 26.71 27.78
CA THR A 89 -1.52 25.80 28.14
C THR A 89 -2.11 25.05 26.94
N TRP A 90 -1.78 25.46 25.71
CA TRP A 90 -2.30 24.98 24.44
C TRP A 90 -1.31 24.12 23.63
N THR A 91 -0.43 23.38 24.28
CA THR A 91 0.55 22.49 23.60
C THR A 91 -0.10 21.43 22.70
N PHE A 92 -1.38 21.09 22.91
CA PHE A 92 -2.10 20.07 22.13
C PHE A 92 -2.61 20.57 20.75
N VAL A 93 -2.72 21.90 20.54
CA VAL A 93 -3.31 22.49 19.33
C VAL A 93 -2.53 22.18 18.05
N PRO A 94 -1.18 22.28 18.02
CA PRO A 94 -0.41 21.94 16.83
C PRO A 94 -0.61 20.48 16.41
N TYR A 95 -0.71 19.57 17.38
CA TYR A 95 -0.95 18.15 17.12
C TYR A 95 -2.36 17.91 16.56
N LEU A 96 -3.39 18.57 17.09
CA LEU A 96 -4.77 18.47 16.59
C LEU A 96 -4.91 19.00 15.15
N MET A 97 -4.19 20.09 14.81
CA MET A 97 -4.16 20.65 13.45
C MET A 97 -3.50 19.70 12.45
N VAL A 98 -2.36 19.11 12.79
CA VAL A 98 -1.71 18.10 11.93
C VAL A 98 -2.60 16.86 11.78
N PHE A 99 -3.25 16.42 12.87
CA PHE A 99 -4.20 15.32 12.80
C PHE A 99 -5.35 15.61 11.85
N ALA A 100 -5.96 16.80 11.93
CA ALA A 100 -7.01 17.23 11.00
C ALA A 100 -6.51 17.28 9.55
N LEU A 101 -5.29 17.77 9.31
CA LEU A 101 -4.67 17.81 7.98
C LEU A 101 -4.45 16.39 7.43
N LEU A 102 -3.93 15.46 8.24
CA LEU A 102 -3.75 14.07 7.85
C LEU A 102 -5.08 13.36 7.57
N VAL A 103 -6.11 13.62 8.37
CA VAL A 103 -7.47 13.10 8.12
C VAL A 103 -8.03 13.67 6.81
N ALA A 104 -7.84 14.96 6.53
CA ALA A 104 -8.27 15.57 5.28
C ALA A 104 -7.52 14.97 4.08
N ALA A 105 -6.20 14.76 4.20
CA ALA A 105 -5.39 14.12 3.16
C ALA A 105 -5.83 12.67 2.91
N ALA A 106 -6.03 11.88 3.97
CA ALA A 106 -6.54 10.52 3.85
C ALA A 106 -7.93 10.51 3.21
N GLY A 107 -8.84 11.39 3.67
CA GLY A 107 -10.18 11.55 3.11
C GLY A 107 -10.17 11.94 1.63
N ALA A 108 -9.25 12.82 1.22
CA ALA A 108 -9.05 13.18 -0.18
C ALA A 108 -8.54 12.01 -1.01
N CYS A 109 -7.59 11.22 -0.49
CA CYS A 109 -7.13 9.99 -1.14
C CYS A 109 -8.26 8.96 -1.29
N PHE A 110 -9.08 8.76 -0.24
CA PHE A 110 -10.26 7.88 -0.31
C PHE A 110 -11.31 8.39 -1.28
N SER A 111 -11.58 9.70 -1.29
CA SER A 111 -12.51 10.32 -2.24
C SER A 111 -12.00 10.19 -3.68
N ALA A 112 -10.71 10.38 -3.91
CA ALA A 112 -10.09 10.18 -5.23
C ALA A 112 -10.22 8.73 -5.70
N MET A 113 -10.11 7.75 -4.80
CA MET A 113 -10.35 6.34 -5.11
C MET A 113 -11.83 6.04 -5.44
N MET A 114 -12.78 6.78 -4.86
CA MET A 114 -14.22 6.57 -5.06
C MET A 114 -14.82 7.34 -6.25
N LYS A 115 -14.07 8.22 -6.91
CA LYS A 115 -14.58 8.90 -8.13
C LYS A 115 -14.69 7.90 -9.26
N THR A 116 -15.93 7.62 -9.70
CA THR A 116 -16.21 6.84 -10.90
C THR A 116 -15.65 7.57 -12.13
N PRO A 117 -15.05 6.84 -13.08
CA PRO A 117 -14.56 7.45 -14.30
C PRO A 117 -15.75 7.84 -15.20
N GLU A 118 -15.64 9.02 -15.83
CA GLU A 118 -16.69 9.73 -16.58
C GLU A 118 -17.38 8.91 -17.69
N TRP A 119 -16.75 7.83 -18.16
CA TRP A 119 -17.32 6.92 -19.16
C TRP A 119 -18.42 5.98 -18.63
N MET A 120 -18.74 6.03 -17.33
CA MET A 120 -19.85 5.27 -16.72
C MET A 120 -21.16 6.07 -16.63
N ASP A 121 -21.13 7.36 -16.93
CA ASP A 121 -22.30 8.25 -16.86
C ASP A 121 -23.01 8.43 -18.22
N ASP A 122 -22.43 7.92 -19.32
CA ASP A 122 -22.98 8.02 -20.68
C ASP A 122 -24.08 6.98 -20.99
N ASP A 123 -24.33 6.01 -20.10
CA ASP A 123 -25.28 4.90 -20.30
C ASP A 123 -26.58 5.01 -19.47
N ALA A 124 -26.87 6.16 -18.83
CA ALA A 124 -28.07 6.38 -18.02
C ALA A 124 -29.22 7.08 -18.77
#